data_AF-A0A173TFI5-F1
#
_entry.id   AF-A0A173TFI5-F1
#
_cell.length_a   1.000
_cell.length_b   1.000
_cell.length_c   1.000
_cell.angle_alpha   90.00
_cell.angle_beta   90.00
_cell.angle_gamma   90.00
#
_symmetry.space_group_name_H-M   'P 1'
#
loop_
_entity.id
_entity.type
_entity.pdbx_description
1 polymer ?
#
loop_
_entity_poly.entity_id
_entity_poly.type
_entity_poly.pdbx_seq_one_letter_code
_entity_poly.pdbx_strand_id
1 'polypeptide(L)'
;MQFTTPDMREITISDKSEACDFIKDSCKECNRKYECTGENAAFCNHMKNILVAKYGAAEGCLKESRIRHSMGVANFLFAYAKSHDWSKEETEDLYLTGLLHDIGYIDNPKGTDHGRLGAEILKRNGLNAEICELISCHGRFIENPSRKQALLWLADLCVNRDGDYIGYQKRYESIKERYKNDPERLFQVYRILEYLQIHFSEYR
;
A
#
# COMPACT_ATOMS: atom_id res chain seq x y z
N MET A 1 -18.09 15.75 -15.09
CA MET A 1 -19.51 15.53 -14.77
C MET A 1 -20.13 16.87 -14.48
N GLN A 2 -21.23 17.19 -15.14
CA GLN A 2 -21.99 18.42 -14.90
C GLN A 2 -23.15 18.14 -13.96
N PHE A 3 -23.41 19.06 -13.06
CA PHE A 3 -24.47 19.00 -12.06
C PHE A 3 -25.12 20.36 -11.89
N THR A 4 -26.41 20.38 -11.60
CA THR A 4 -27.15 21.61 -11.29
C THR A 4 -27.52 21.59 -9.82
N THR A 5 -27.13 22.62 -9.08
CA THR A 5 -27.45 22.79 -7.66
C THR A 5 -28.92 23.22 -7.46
N PRO A 6 -29.47 23.11 -6.24
CA PRO A 6 -30.83 23.57 -5.95
C PRO A 6 -31.07 25.07 -6.23
N ASP A 7 -30.02 25.90 -6.15
CA ASP A 7 -30.05 27.32 -6.52
C ASP A 7 -29.70 27.57 -8.00
N MET A 8 -29.82 26.55 -8.85
CA MET A 8 -29.68 26.60 -10.31
C MET A 8 -28.28 26.95 -10.82
N ARG A 9 -27.24 26.83 -9.99
CA ARG A 9 -25.84 26.95 -10.43
C ARG A 9 -25.35 25.66 -11.05
N GLU A 10 -24.57 25.77 -12.12
CA GLU A 10 -23.91 24.62 -12.74
C GLU A 10 -22.52 24.40 -12.13
N ILE A 11 -22.24 23.16 -11.74
CA ILE A 11 -20.96 22.69 -11.23
C ILE A 11 -20.42 21.63 -12.19
N THR A 12 -19.16 21.75 -12.58
CA THR A 12 -18.47 20.74 -13.39
C THR A 12 -17.32 20.13 -12.60
N ILE A 13 -17.31 18.80 -12.46
CA ILE A 13 -16.20 18.04 -11.88
C ILE A 13 -15.45 17.32 -13.00
N SER A 14 -14.22 17.72 -13.25
CA SER A 14 -13.43 17.39 -14.44
C SER A 14 -12.58 16.15 -14.23
N ASP A 15 -12.09 15.95 -13.00
CA ASP A 15 -11.21 14.85 -12.64
C ASP A 15 -11.47 14.30 -11.22
N LYS A 16 -10.64 13.33 -10.86
CA LYS A 16 -10.75 12.55 -9.63
C LYS A 16 -10.23 13.30 -8.39
N SER A 17 -9.25 14.19 -8.55
CA SER A 17 -8.73 15.04 -7.48
C SER A 17 -9.81 16.03 -7.07
N GLU A 18 -10.40 16.71 -8.05
CA GLU A 18 -11.51 17.64 -7.88
C GLU A 18 -12.73 16.95 -7.25
N ALA A 19 -13.03 15.70 -7.66
CA ALA A 19 -14.07 14.89 -7.02
C ALA A 19 -13.79 14.59 -5.54
N CYS A 20 -12.53 14.29 -5.18
CA CYS A 20 -12.13 14.02 -3.80
C CYS A 20 -12.22 15.27 -2.93
N ASP A 21 -11.79 16.42 -3.43
CA ASP A 21 -11.90 17.70 -2.75
C ASP A 21 -13.37 18.07 -2.54
N PHE A 22 -14.22 17.90 -3.55
CA PHE A 22 -15.67 18.11 -3.39
C PHE A 22 -16.27 17.15 -2.34
N ILE A 23 -15.93 15.86 -2.33
CA ILE A 23 -16.42 14.93 -1.30
C ILE A 23 -16.03 15.39 0.11
N LYS A 24 -14.79 15.86 0.29
CA LYS A 24 -14.25 16.35 1.57
C LYS A 24 -14.86 17.69 1.99
N ASP A 25 -15.04 18.61 1.04
CA ASP A 25 -15.30 20.03 1.28
C ASP A 25 -16.70 20.50 0.86
N SER A 26 -17.56 19.60 0.35
CA SER A 26 -18.96 19.92 0.00
C SER A 26 -19.80 20.43 1.18
N CYS A 27 -19.34 20.28 2.43
CA CYS A 27 -19.94 20.95 3.59
C CYS A 27 -19.28 22.30 3.95
N LYS A 28 -18.08 22.60 3.44
CA LYS A 28 -17.38 23.88 3.67
C LYS A 28 -17.97 25.02 2.84
N GLU A 29 -18.45 24.78 1.62
CA GLU A 29 -19.15 25.81 0.82
C GLU A 29 -20.45 26.29 1.48
N CYS A 30 -21.09 25.47 2.33
CA CYS A 30 -22.25 25.89 3.13
C CYS A 30 -21.87 26.73 4.37
N ASN A 31 -20.57 26.88 4.67
CA ASN A 31 -19.98 27.61 5.81
C ASN A 31 -20.63 27.33 7.18
N ARG A 32 -21.36 26.22 7.32
CA ARG A 32 -22.13 25.84 8.50
C ARG A 32 -21.99 24.34 8.66
N LYS A 33 -20.96 23.93 9.38
CA LYS A 33 -20.64 22.51 9.65
C LYS A 33 -21.79 21.73 10.31
N TYR A 34 -22.88 22.39 10.72
CA TYR A 34 -23.99 21.78 11.47
C TYR A 34 -25.41 22.28 11.09
N GLU A 35 -25.62 23.05 10.02
CA GLU A 35 -26.97 23.61 9.71
C GLU A 35 -27.47 23.36 8.27
N CYS A 36 -26.82 22.50 7.49
CA CYS A 36 -27.36 22.14 6.17
C CYS A 36 -28.60 21.26 6.36
N THR A 37 -29.79 21.83 6.15
CA THR A 37 -31.08 21.13 6.26
C THR A 37 -31.85 21.20 4.93
N GLY A 38 -32.79 20.27 4.73
CA GLY A 38 -33.64 20.24 3.54
C GLY A 38 -32.92 19.81 2.26
N GLU A 39 -33.28 20.44 1.14
CA GLU A 39 -32.89 20.03 -0.21
C GLU A 39 -31.38 20.13 -0.49
N ASN A 40 -30.70 21.09 0.14
CA ASN A 40 -29.24 21.25 0.00
C ASN A 40 -28.46 20.07 0.59
N ALA A 41 -28.89 19.55 1.75
CA ALA A 41 -28.26 18.38 2.36
C ALA A 41 -28.50 17.12 1.51
N ALA A 42 -29.70 16.97 0.95
CA ALA A 42 -30.05 15.87 0.06
C ALA A 42 -29.21 15.92 -1.23
N PHE A 43 -29.06 17.09 -1.84
CA PHE A 43 -28.20 17.31 -3.00
C PHE A 43 -26.74 16.99 -2.70
N CYS A 44 -26.16 17.55 -1.64
CA CYS A 44 -24.77 17.27 -1.25
C CYS A 44 -24.52 15.78 -1.00
N ASN A 45 -25.44 15.07 -0.32
CA ASN A 45 -25.30 13.63 -0.08
C ASN A 45 -25.46 12.81 -1.37
N HIS A 46 -26.40 13.16 -2.23
CA HIS A 46 -26.58 12.51 -3.53
C HIS A 46 -25.33 12.67 -4.40
N MET A 47 -24.79 13.87 -4.46
CA MET A 47 -23.54 14.20 -5.15
C MET A 47 -22.35 13.40 -4.60
N LYS A 48 -22.18 13.37 -3.27
CA LYS A 48 -21.15 12.54 -2.62
C LYS A 48 -21.29 11.08 -3.03
N ASN A 49 -22.50 10.53 -3.01
CA ASN A 49 -22.73 9.13 -3.37
C ASN A 49 -22.39 8.85 -4.84
N ILE A 50 -22.76 9.74 -5.77
CA ILE A 50 -22.39 9.59 -7.19
C ILE A 50 -20.87 9.69 -7.36
N LEU A 51 -20.22 10.64 -6.68
CA LEU A 51 -18.78 10.83 -6.78
C LEU A 51 -18.01 9.66 -6.14
N VAL A 52 -18.47 9.12 -5.01
CA VAL A 52 -17.93 7.88 -4.44
C VAL A 52 -18.17 6.70 -5.38
N ALA A 53 -19.36 6.55 -5.97
CA ALA A 53 -19.64 5.46 -6.91
C ALA A 53 -18.77 5.54 -8.18
N LYS A 54 -18.48 6.74 -8.66
CA LYS A 54 -17.72 6.95 -9.91
C LYS A 54 -16.21 7.08 -9.71
N TYR A 55 -15.78 7.70 -8.61
CA TYR A 55 -14.40 8.08 -8.33
C TYR A 55 -13.86 7.53 -7.00
N GLY A 56 -14.65 6.76 -6.25
CA GLY A 56 -14.37 6.29 -4.89
C GLY A 56 -13.12 5.43 -4.72
N ALA A 57 -12.39 5.13 -5.79
CA ALA A 57 -10.98 4.78 -5.70
C ALA A 57 -10.11 6.02 -5.33
N ALA A 58 -10.42 6.80 -4.29
CA ALA A 58 -9.88 8.14 -4.04
C ALA A 58 -8.35 8.33 -4.25
N GLU A 59 -7.94 9.58 -4.53
CA GLU A 59 -6.55 9.99 -4.30
C GLU A 59 -6.19 9.72 -2.84
N GLY A 60 -5.12 8.95 -2.61
CA GLY A 60 -4.76 8.45 -1.28
C GLY A 60 -4.90 6.94 -1.09
N CYS A 61 -5.64 6.24 -1.97
CA CYS A 61 -5.67 4.78 -1.94
C CYS A 61 -4.39 4.14 -2.51
N LEU A 62 -4.18 2.85 -2.20
CA LEU A 62 -3.12 2.06 -2.83
C LEU A 62 -3.31 2.04 -4.35
N LYS A 63 -2.21 2.25 -5.09
CA LYS A 63 -2.21 2.09 -6.55
C LYS A 63 -2.44 0.62 -6.89
N GLU A 64 -3.12 0.35 -8.00
CA GLU A 64 -3.38 -1.01 -8.45
C GLU A 64 -2.10 -1.86 -8.58
N SER A 65 -1.00 -1.27 -9.07
CA SER A 65 0.29 -1.97 -9.14
C SER A 65 0.84 -2.36 -7.76
N ARG A 66 0.55 -1.61 -6.70
CA ARG A 66 0.91 -2.00 -5.33
C ARG A 66 0.10 -3.19 -4.89
N ILE A 67 -1.20 -3.17 -5.14
CA ILE A 67 -2.11 -4.28 -4.80
C ILE A 67 -1.62 -5.57 -5.48
N ARG A 68 -1.34 -5.51 -6.79
CA ARG A 68 -0.78 -6.66 -7.52
C ARG A 68 0.56 -7.13 -6.97
N HIS A 69 1.46 -6.20 -6.68
CA HIS A 69 2.75 -6.53 -6.06
C HIS A 69 2.58 -7.25 -4.71
N SER A 70 1.79 -6.68 -3.79
CA SER A 70 1.54 -7.28 -2.48
C SER A 70 0.85 -8.65 -2.58
N MET A 71 -0.06 -8.83 -3.54
CA MET A 71 -0.65 -10.14 -3.83
C MET A 71 0.41 -11.15 -4.30
N GLY A 72 1.30 -10.76 -5.21
CA GLY A 72 2.38 -11.62 -5.67
C GLY A 72 3.35 -12.01 -4.54
N VAL A 73 3.71 -11.06 -3.67
CA VAL A 73 4.52 -11.30 -2.46
C VAL A 73 3.83 -12.28 -1.53
N ALA A 74 2.54 -12.09 -1.23
CA ALA A 74 1.75 -13.00 -0.40
C ALA A 74 1.72 -14.42 -0.98
N ASN A 75 1.47 -14.55 -2.28
CA ASN A 75 1.44 -15.85 -2.97
C ASN A 75 2.80 -16.55 -2.93
N PHE A 76 3.89 -15.82 -3.13
CA PHE A 76 5.24 -16.36 -3.00
C PHE A 76 5.49 -16.89 -1.59
N LEU A 77 5.19 -16.09 -0.56
CA LEU A 77 5.37 -16.48 0.84
C LEU A 77 4.56 -17.72 1.21
N PHE A 78 3.31 -17.80 0.75
CA PHE A 78 2.46 -18.97 0.97
C PHE A 78 3.00 -20.22 0.28
N ALA A 79 3.40 -20.12 -0.99
CA ALA A 79 3.97 -21.25 -1.73
C ALA A 79 5.30 -21.74 -1.12
N TYR A 80 6.14 -20.80 -0.67
CA TYR A 80 7.37 -21.12 0.05
C TYR A 80 7.05 -21.82 1.38
N ALA A 81 6.13 -21.27 2.18
CA ALA A 81 5.77 -21.84 3.47
C ALA A 81 5.23 -23.26 3.34
N LYS A 82 4.36 -23.48 2.34
CA LYS A 82 3.79 -24.79 1.98
C LYS A 82 4.83 -25.83 1.56
N SER A 83 5.97 -25.40 1.01
CA SER A 83 7.03 -26.30 0.55
C SER A 83 8.13 -26.55 1.59
N HIS A 84 8.10 -25.87 2.74
CA HIS A 84 9.20 -25.86 3.72
C HIS A 84 8.75 -26.09 5.18
N ASP A 85 7.78 -26.98 5.38
CA ASP A 85 7.31 -27.49 6.69
C ASP A 85 6.90 -26.42 7.71
N TRP A 86 6.41 -25.26 7.25
CA TRP A 86 5.82 -24.26 8.14
C TRP A 86 4.45 -24.74 8.63
N SER A 87 4.10 -24.36 9.87
CA SER A 87 2.75 -24.64 10.38
C SER A 87 1.68 -23.90 9.58
N LYS A 88 0.43 -24.32 9.73
CA LYS A 88 -0.71 -23.65 9.10
C LYS A 88 -0.80 -22.18 9.54
N GLU A 89 -0.69 -21.92 10.85
CA GLU A 89 -0.77 -20.57 11.42
C GLU A 89 0.36 -19.68 10.89
N GLU A 90 1.61 -20.17 10.87
CA GLU A 90 2.73 -19.40 10.32
C GLU A 90 2.56 -19.14 8.81
N THR A 91 1.97 -20.09 8.07
CA THR A 91 1.69 -19.91 6.64
C THR A 91 0.65 -18.80 6.42
N GLU A 92 -0.40 -18.76 7.25
CA GLU A 92 -1.43 -17.72 7.22
C GLU A 92 -0.86 -16.36 7.61
N ASP A 93 -0.02 -16.29 8.65
CA ASP A 93 0.67 -15.08 9.08
C ASP A 93 1.62 -14.55 8.00
N LEU A 94 2.37 -15.42 7.33
CA LEU A 94 3.24 -15.05 6.21
C LEU A 94 2.43 -14.51 5.02
N TYR A 95 1.32 -15.14 4.66
CA TYR A 95 0.42 -14.65 3.61
C TYR A 95 -0.11 -13.25 3.96
N LEU A 96 -0.58 -13.06 5.19
CA LEU A 96 -1.10 -11.78 5.67
C LEU A 96 0.00 -10.70 5.69
N THR A 97 1.21 -11.06 6.12
CA THR A 97 2.37 -10.18 6.10
C THR A 97 2.68 -9.71 4.68
N GLY A 98 2.75 -10.63 3.71
CA GLY A 98 2.99 -10.29 2.30
C GLY A 98 1.89 -9.40 1.70
N LEU A 99 0.63 -9.67 2.04
CA LEU A 99 -0.50 -8.89 1.52
C LEU A 99 -0.53 -7.46 2.05
N LEU A 100 -0.06 -7.25 3.29
CA LEU A 100 -0.20 -5.98 4.00
C LEU A 100 1.10 -5.18 4.14
N HIS A 101 2.27 -5.72 3.76
CA HIS A 101 3.57 -5.06 4.00
C HIS A 101 3.66 -3.62 3.45
N ASP A 102 2.96 -3.37 2.34
CA ASP A 102 2.96 -2.09 1.62
C ASP A 102 1.77 -1.18 1.98
N ILE A 103 0.96 -1.54 2.98
CA ILE A 103 -0.26 -0.79 3.35
C ILE A 103 0.04 0.65 3.76
N GLY A 104 1.25 0.95 4.24
CA GLY A 104 1.68 2.29 4.62
C GLY A 104 1.90 3.26 3.45
N TYR A 105 1.59 2.85 2.21
CA TYR A 105 1.43 3.76 1.07
C TYR A 105 0.06 4.43 1.01
N ILE A 106 -0.93 4.00 1.80
CA ILE A 106 -2.21 4.71 1.95
C ILE A 106 -1.93 6.12 2.46
N ASP A 107 -2.45 7.12 1.75
CA ASP A 107 -2.22 8.55 1.96
C ASP A 107 -0.72 8.95 2.03
N ASN A 108 0.17 8.12 1.49
CA ASN A 108 1.62 8.29 1.51
C ASN A 108 2.23 8.01 0.12
N PRO A 109 1.97 8.87 -0.88
CA PRO A 109 2.37 8.60 -2.27
C PRO A 109 3.89 8.58 -2.48
N LYS A 110 4.66 9.23 -1.60
CA LYS A 110 6.14 9.24 -1.64
C LYS A 110 6.76 7.99 -1.00
N GLY A 111 6.00 7.25 -0.21
CA GLY A 111 6.47 6.04 0.46
C GLY A 111 7.50 6.28 1.54
N THR A 112 7.64 7.52 2.01
CA THR A 112 8.54 7.85 3.11
C THR A 112 8.09 7.07 4.33
N ASP A 113 8.99 6.23 4.85
CA ASP A 113 8.76 5.45 6.07
C ASP A 113 7.48 4.58 6.04
N HIS A 114 7.11 4.10 4.85
CA HIS A 114 5.88 3.33 4.63
C HIS A 114 5.82 2.03 5.47
N GLY A 115 6.97 1.40 5.75
CA GLY A 115 7.00 0.22 6.63
C GLY A 115 6.47 0.54 8.03
N ARG A 116 7.04 1.57 8.70
CA ARG A 116 6.59 1.97 10.04
C ARG A 116 5.15 2.45 10.04
N LEU A 117 4.78 3.32 9.09
CA LEU A 117 3.40 3.83 8.97
C LEU A 117 2.40 2.70 8.73
N GLY A 118 2.77 1.71 7.91
CA GLY A 118 1.97 0.50 7.69
C GLY A 118 1.79 -0.29 8.98
N ALA A 119 2.88 -0.55 9.70
CA ALA A 119 2.83 -1.23 10.99
C ALA A 119 1.95 -0.51 12.02
N GLU A 120 1.97 0.83 12.06
CA GLU A 120 1.10 1.62 12.93
C GLU A 120 -0.39 1.47 12.57
N ILE A 121 -0.71 1.46 11.26
CA ILE A 121 -2.06 1.20 10.77
C ILE A 121 -2.54 -0.19 11.19
N LEU A 122 -1.68 -1.20 11.12
CA LEU A 122 -2.06 -2.57 11.46
C LEU A 122 -2.20 -2.75 12.98
N LYS A 123 -1.25 -2.21 13.74
CA LYS A 123 -1.25 -2.27 15.20
C LYS A 123 -2.50 -1.64 15.81
N ARG A 124 -2.91 -0.45 15.34
CA ARG A 124 -4.15 0.19 15.83
C ARG A 124 -5.42 -0.58 15.49
N ASN A 125 -5.37 -1.47 14.50
CA ASN A 125 -6.48 -2.33 14.08
C ASN A 125 -6.38 -3.76 14.67
N GLY A 126 -5.51 -3.98 15.66
CA GLY A 126 -5.47 -5.24 16.41
C GLY A 126 -4.72 -6.38 15.73
N LEU A 127 -3.87 -6.09 14.73
CA LEU A 127 -3.04 -7.12 14.11
C LEU A 127 -1.93 -7.61 15.06
N ASN A 128 -1.49 -8.86 14.85
CA ASN A 128 -0.42 -9.48 15.63
C ASN A 128 0.85 -8.59 15.64
N ALA A 129 1.47 -8.45 16.82
CA ALA A 129 2.65 -7.62 17.02
C ALA A 129 3.85 -8.08 16.18
N GLU A 130 4.04 -9.39 16.00
CA GLU A 130 5.11 -9.95 15.18
C GLU A 130 4.93 -9.54 13.70
N ILE A 131 3.71 -9.63 13.16
CA ILE A 131 3.41 -9.17 11.79
C ILE A 131 3.70 -7.67 11.65
N CYS A 132 3.29 -6.86 12.65
CA CYS A 132 3.57 -5.43 12.64
C CYS A 132 5.07 -5.13 12.66
N GLU A 133 5.87 -5.90 13.42
CA GLU A 133 7.31 -5.73 13.50
C GLU A 133 8.01 -6.08 12.19
N LEU A 134 7.62 -7.20 11.56
CA LEU A 134 8.11 -7.61 10.24
C LEU A 134 7.87 -6.50 9.20
N ILE A 135 6.67 -5.94 9.19
CA ILE A 135 6.27 -4.88 8.25
C ILE A 135 7.01 -3.56 8.52
N SER A 136 7.22 -3.21 9.79
CA SER A 136 7.88 -1.96 10.21
C SER A 136 9.31 -1.80 9.68
N CYS A 137 10.01 -2.92 9.46
CA CYS A 137 11.39 -2.92 9.03
C CYS A 137 11.65 -3.58 7.67
N HIS A 138 10.62 -4.03 6.93
CA HIS A 138 10.84 -4.77 5.68
C HIS A 138 11.66 -4.01 4.62
N GLY A 139 11.58 -2.67 4.55
CA GLY A 139 12.37 -1.86 3.63
C GLY A 139 13.78 -1.49 4.12
N ARG A 140 14.21 -2.00 5.28
CA ARG A 140 15.50 -1.68 5.92
C ARG A 140 16.26 -2.96 6.22
N PHE A 141 17.59 -2.91 6.09
CA PHE A 141 18.43 -3.98 6.55
C PHE A 141 18.51 -3.97 8.08
N ILE A 142 18.35 -5.14 8.68
CA ILE A 142 18.58 -5.37 10.11
C ILE A 142 19.63 -6.47 10.29
N GLU A 143 20.50 -6.31 11.28
CA GLU A 143 21.47 -7.34 11.63
C GLU A 143 20.75 -8.53 12.29
N ASN A 144 21.13 -9.75 11.90
CA ASN A 144 20.54 -11.00 12.40
C ASN A 144 19.00 -11.05 12.24
N PRO A 145 18.47 -10.97 11.00
CA PRO A 145 17.04 -11.04 10.77
C PRO A 145 16.45 -12.37 11.24
N SER A 146 15.18 -12.35 11.68
CA SER A 146 14.43 -13.59 11.89
C SER A 146 14.23 -14.33 10.56
N ARG A 147 13.92 -15.63 10.62
CA ARG A 147 13.60 -16.43 9.41
C ARG A 147 12.44 -15.82 8.62
N LYS A 148 11.41 -15.31 9.29
CA LYS A 148 10.26 -14.64 8.65
C LYS A 148 10.66 -13.30 8.01
N GLN A 149 11.56 -12.53 8.63
CA GLN A 149 12.06 -11.27 8.07
C GLN A 149 12.85 -11.50 6.79
N ALA A 150 13.79 -12.46 6.81
CA ALA A 150 14.58 -12.82 5.64
C ALA A 150 13.69 -13.32 4.49
N LEU A 151 12.65 -14.08 4.81
CA LEU A 151 11.70 -14.58 3.82
C LEU A 151 10.82 -13.47 3.23
N LEU A 152 10.40 -12.50 4.04
CA LEU A 152 9.69 -11.31 3.53
C LEU A 152 10.56 -10.51 2.56
N TRP A 153 11.84 -10.30 2.89
CA TRP A 153 12.80 -9.66 1.98
C TRP A 153 12.97 -10.43 0.68
N LEU A 154 13.09 -11.76 0.76
CA LEU A 154 13.19 -12.61 -0.42
C LEU A 154 11.97 -12.41 -1.32
N ALA A 155 10.76 -12.50 -0.75
CA ALA A 155 9.52 -12.38 -1.50
C ALA A 155 9.35 -10.99 -2.15
N ASP A 156 9.55 -9.92 -1.38
CA ASP A 156 9.47 -8.53 -1.86
C ASP A 156 10.49 -8.26 -2.99
N LEU A 157 11.72 -8.76 -2.83
CA LEU A 157 12.73 -8.65 -3.85
C LEU A 157 12.56 -9.64 -5.00
N CYS A 158 11.80 -10.71 -4.91
CA CYS A 158 11.56 -11.60 -6.05
C CYS A 158 10.37 -11.18 -6.93
N VAL A 159 9.46 -10.36 -6.42
CA VAL A 159 8.18 -10.04 -7.07
C VAL A 159 8.15 -8.62 -7.63
N ASN A 160 7.78 -8.47 -8.91
CA ASN A 160 7.70 -7.19 -9.59
C ASN A 160 6.42 -6.39 -9.23
N ARG A 161 6.23 -5.22 -9.86
CA ARG A 161 5.06 -4.35 -9.64
C ARG A 161 3.74 -4.89 -10.21
N ASP A 162 3.81 -5.89 -11.06
CA ASP A 162 2.67 -6.50 -11.73
C ASP A 162 2.26 -7.81 -11.04
N GLY A 163 3.00 -8.23 -10.00
CA GLY A 163 2.74 -9.42 -9.20
C GLY A 163 3.53 -10.64 -9.64
N ASP A 164 4.40 -10.53 -10.65
CA ASP A 164 5.13 -11.66 -11.21
C ASP A 164 6.46 -11.90 -10.49
N TYR A 165 6.81 -13.18 -10.34
CA TYR A 165 8.14 -13.60 -9.94
C TYR A 165 9.16 -13.30 -11.05
N ILE A 166 10.22 -12.57 -10.71
CA ILE A 166 11.31 -12.21 -11.64
C ILE A 166 12.71 -12.49 -11.08
N GLY A 167 12.83 -12.93 -9.83
CA GLY A 167 14.11 -13.11 -9.14
C GLY A 167 14.67 -11.80 -8.58
N TYR A 168 15.47 -11.90 -7.51
CA TYR A 168 15.91 -10.72 -6.78
C TYR A 168 16.92 -9.86 -7.52
N GLN A 169 17.69 -10.42 -8.45
CA GLN A 169 18.64 -9.60 -9.21
C GLN A 169 17.91 -8.66 -10.17
N LYS A 170 16.94 -9.19 -10.93
CA LYS A 170 16.16 -8.36 -11.88
C LYS A 170 15.34 -7.30 -11.15
N ARG A 171 14.79 -7.64 -9.98
CA ARG A 171 14.05 -6.68 -9.18
C ARG A 171 14.94 -5.57 -8.62
N TYR A 172 16.14 -5.91 -8.16
CA TYR A 172 17.11 -4.92 -7.68
C TYR A 172 17.45 -3.91 -8.77
N GLU A 173 17.73 -4.34 -10.01
CA GLU A 173 17.99 -3.42 -11.12
C GLU A 173 16.79 -2.47 -11.39
N SER A 174 15.57 -2.99 -11.31
CA SER A 174 14.35 -2.18 -11.42
C SER A 174 14.21 -1.13 -10.30
N ILE A 175 14.60 -1.48 -9.07
CA ILE A 175 14.60 -0.58 -7.92
C ILE A 175 15.68 0.49 -8.08
N LYS A 176 16.88 0.08 -8.51
CA LYS A 176 18.04 0.95 -8.73
C LYS A 176 17.75 2.07 -9.72
N GLU A 177 17.13 1.77 -10.86
CA GLU A 177 16.76 2.80 -11.83
C GLU A 177 15.71 3.77 -11.27
N ARG A 178 14.72 3.23 -10.54
CA ARG A 178 13.61 4.04 -9.97
C ARG A 178 14.07 5.00 -8.87
N TYR A 179 15.01 4.55 -8.05
CA TYR A 179 15.47 5.27 -6.86
C TYR A 179 16.92 5.74 -6.96
N LYS A 180 17.44 5.97 -8.18
CA LYS A 180 18.82 6.45 -8.42
C LYS A 180 19.20 7.73 -7.68
N ASN A 181 18.21 8.52 -7.26
CA ASN A 181 18.39 9.76 -6.49
C ASN A 181 18.13 9.59 -4.98
N ASP A 182 17.98 8.36 -4.48
CA ASP A 182 17.77 8.02 -3.06
C ASP A 182 18.84 6.99 -2.60
N PRO A 183 20.09 7.45 -2.37
CA PRO A 183 21.22 6.56 -2.10
C PRO A 183 21.08 5.79 -0.78
N GLU A 184 20.39 6.35 0.21
CA GLU A 184 20.14 5.69 1.48
C GLU A 184 19.24 4.47 1.30
N ARG A 185 18.12 4.63 0.56
CA ARG A 185 17.25 3.50 0.22
C ARG A 185 17.99 2.44 -0.58
N LEU A 186 18.77 2.84 -1.58
CA LEU A 186 19.53 1.89 -2.39
C LEU A 186 20.58 1.12 -1.58
N PHE A 187 21.21 1.77 -0.60
CA PHE A 187 22.14 1.11 0.32
C PHE A 187 21.43 0.06 1.18
N GLN A 188 20.27 0.37 1.75
CA GLN A 188 19.47 -0.59 2.53
C GLN A 188 19.09 -1.82 1.70
N VAL A 189 18.56 -1.60 0.48
CA VAL A 189 18.18 -2.71 -0.42
C VAL A 189 19.41 -3.52 -0.84
N TYR A 190 20.55 -2.88 -1.10
CA TYR A 190 21.79 -3.57 -1.44
C TYR A 190 22.27 -4.48 -0.29
N ARG A 191 22.22 -4.02 0.96
CA ARG A 191 22.57 -4.85 2.12
C ARG A 191 21.65 -6.07 2.27
N ILE A 192 20.36 -5.91 2.00
CA ILE A 192 19.41 -7.03 1.94
C ILE A 192 19.79 -7.99 0.81
N LEU A 193 20.12 -7.47 -0.39
CA LEU A 193 20.54 -8.28 -1.54
C LEU A 193 21.77 -9.13 -1.22
N GLU A 194 22.79 -8.57 -0.56
CA GLU A 194 23.98 -9.33 -0.14
C GLU A 194 23.61 -10.50 0.79
N TYR A 195 22.71 -10.26 1.74
CA TYR A 195 22.19 -11.32 2.60
C TYR A 195 21.49 -12.42 1.80
N LEU A 196 20.61 -12.04 0.87
CA LEU A 196 19.88 -13.01 0.03
C LEU A 196 20.82 -13.82 -0.88
N GLN A 197 21.89 -13.23 -1.38
CA GLN A 197 22.87 -13.95 -2.21
C GLN A 197 23.60 -15.06 -1.44
N ILE A 198 23.81 -14.88 -0.14
CA ILE A 198 24.45 -15.88 0.72
C ILE A 198 23.45 -16.98 1.12
N HIS A 199 22.23 -16.59 1.47
CA HIS A 199 21.27 -17.50 2.12
C HIS A 199 20.19 -18.08 1.19
N PHE A 200 20.00 -17.49 0.00
CA PHE A 200 18.94 -17.84 -0.97
C PHE A 200 19.48 -17.77 -2.41
N SER A 201 20.66 -18.34 -2.65
CA SER A 201 21.37 -18.27 -3.94
C SER A 201 20.55 -18.75 -5.15
N GLU A 202 19.59 -19.64 -4.93
CA GLU A 202 18.73 -20.28 -5.91
C GLU A 202 17.60 -19.38 -6.46
N TYR A 203 17.33 -18.23 -5.82
CA TYR A 203 16.26 -17.29 -6.21
C TYR A 203 16.76 -16.05 -6.97
N ARG A 204 18.00 -16.11 -7.47
CA ARG A 204 18.68 -14.99 -8.15
C ARG A 204 17.95 -14.46 -9.37
#